data_AF-A0A6P0U2Y1-F1
#
_entry.id   AF-A0A6P0U2Y1-F1
#
_cell.length_a   1.000
_cell.length_b   1.000
_cell.length_c   1.000
_cell.angle_alpha   90.00
_cell.angle_beta   90.00
_cell.angle_gamma   90.00
#
_symmetry.space_group_name_H-M   'P 1'
#
loop_
_entity.id
_entity.type
_entity.pdbx_description
1 polymer ?
#
loop_
_entity_poly.entity_id
_entity_poly.type
_entity_poly.pdbx_seq_one_letter_code
_entity_poly.pdbx_strand_id
1 'polypeptide(L)'
;MQTSTITKIVSLLFSLATLTIGTHAQGIISISPEQGDAGKTVSTTIILGDSGNSSTPPAPLPPSNVQPTSVKIGTVEASSSNRSDETTITASFDIPDEMTSGTYDVTVELGPNTYKLTDGFEIAGNGTTNVIYVDATNGSNNNDGLSWDTAKKTIQTGVDELTQIGGGEVWVKSGTYYPTTNSDRTVSVTIAKNIRVYGGFAGTETAVDERINYGNGQENETILSGNIGETATNEDNSYHLVVTYDNSLIDGFTLTQAYANGENTDRMGG
;
A
#
# COMPACT_ATOMS: atom_id res chain seq x y z
N MET A 1 43.05 42.43 56.34
CA MET A 1 42.47 41.12 56.05
C MET A 1 40.96 41.30 55.95
N GLN A 2 40.45 41.51 54.74
CA GLN A 2 39.03 41.77 54.47
C GLN A 2 38.50 40.58 53.67
N THR A 3 37.60 39.80 54.27
CA THR A 3 36.90 38.68 53.65
C THR A 3 35.71 39.24 52.86
N SER A 4 35.76 39.13 51.53
CA SER A 4 34.67 39.52 50.63
C SER A 4 33.85 38.29 50.27
N THR A 5 32.59 38.26 50.72
CA THR A 5 31.61 37.21 50.44
C THR A 5 30.91 37.54 49.11
N ILE A 6 31.14 36.72 48.08
CA ILE A 6 30.47 36.86 46.78
C ILE A 6 29.11 36.17 46.86
N THR A 7 28.04 36.95 46.96
CA THR A 7 26.66 36.49 46.79
C THR A 7 26.37 36.32 45.30
N LYS A 8 26.32 35.07 44.82
CA LYS A 8 25.80 34.74 43.47
C LYS A 8 24.28 34.92 43.46
N ILE A 9 23.78 35.93 42.75
CA ILE A 9 22.37 36.08 42.42
C ILE A 9 22.05 35.06 41.32
N VAL A 10 21.27 34.04 41.66
CA VAL A 10 20.68 33.12 40.67
C VAL A 10 19.42 33.80 40.12
N SER A 11 19.51 34.28 38.88
CA SER A 11 18.35 34.81 38.14
C SER A 11 17.50 33.63 37.67
N LEU A 12 16.38 33.37 38.35
CA LEU A 12 15.39 32.39 37.92
C LEU A 12 14.54 33.01 36.81
N LEU A 13 14.89 32.72 35.55
CA LEU A 13 14.03 33.00 34.40
C LEU A 13 12.83 32.04 34.46
N PHE A 14 11.68 32.53 34.92
CA PHE A 14 10.41 31.86 34.70
C PHE A 14 10.06 32.00 33.21
N SER A 15 10.23 30.91 32.45
CA SER A 15 9.65 30.78 31.12
C SER A 15 8.13 30.76 31.26
N LEU A 16 7.49 31.87 30.88
CA LEU A 16 6.04 31.94 30.77
C LEU A 16 5.64 31.05 29.58
N ALA A 17 5.28 29.80 29.84
CA ALA A 17 4.62 28.98 28.84
C ALA A 17 3.28 29.66 28.51
N THR A 18 3.22 30.33 27.36
CA THR A 18 1.94 30.77 26.80
C THR A 18 1.11 29.51 26.54
N LEU A 19 0.12 29.26 27.39
CA LEU A 19 -0.92 28.30 27.12
C LEU A 19 -1.73 28.85 25.95
N THR A 20 -1.40 28.40 24.75
CA THR A 20 -2.22 28.65 23.56
C THR A 20 -3.51 27.86 23.76
N ILE A 21 -4.54 28.53 24.29
CA ILE A 21 -5.91 27.98 24.26
C ILE A 21 -6.27 27.90 22.78
N GLY A 22 -6.43 26.69 22.25
CA GLY A 22 -6.80 26.47 20.86
C GLY A 22 -8.02 27.31 20.50
N THR A 23 -7.99 27.95 19.33
CA THR A 23 -9.11 28.73 18.82
C THR A 23 -10.33 27.84 18.65
N HIS A 24 -11.42 28.16 19.36
CA HIS A 24 -12.70 27.47 19.28
C HIS A 24 -13.38 27.76 17.93
N ALA A 25 -13.49 26.77 17.05
CA ALA A 25 -14.06 26.94 15.73
C ALA A 25 -14.95 25.75 15.36
N GLN A 26 -16.10 26.05 14.74
CA GLN A 26 -16.82 25.03 13.99
C GLN A 26 -15.87 24.44 12.95
N GLY A 27 -15.94 23.12 12.76
CA GLY A 27 -15.07 22.39 11.86
C GLY A 27 -15.82 21.28 11.14
N ILE A 28 -15.07 20.53 10.34
CA ILE A 28 -15.53 19.25 9.83
C ILE A 28 -15.30 18.21 10.93
N ILE A 29 -16.34 17.48 11.31
CA ILE A 29 -16.31 16.46 12.37
C ILE A 29 -16.05 15.08 11.78
N SER A 30 -16.63 14.81 10.61
CA SER A 30 -16.46 13.54 9.93
C SER A 30 -16.71 13.67 8.44
N ILE A 31 -16.11 12.75 7.70
CA ILE A 31 -16.40 12.47 6.30
C ILE A 31 -16.63 10.97 6.16
N SER A 32 -17.64 10.55 5.39
CA SER A 32 -17.97 9.15 5.17
C SER A 32 -18.36 8.90 3.71
N PRO A 33 -17.78 7.91 3.00
CA PRO A 33 -16.65 7.10 3.46
C PRO A 33 -15.40 7.98 3.71
N GLU A 34 -14.48 7.49 4.54
CA GLU A 34 -13.21 8.17 4.85
C GLU A 34 -12.09 7.81 3.88
N GLN A 35 -12.40 7.02 2.84
CA GLN A 35 -11.44 6.56 1.84
C GLN A 35 -12.04 6.50 0.43
N GLY A 36 -11.17 6.56 -0.58
CA GLY A 36 -11.48 6.35 -1.99
C GLY A 36 -10.25 5.90 -2.77
N ASP A 37 -10.46 5.35 -3.97
CA ASP A 37 -9.35 4.90 -4.83
C ASP A 37 -9.06 5.94 -5.90
N ALA A 38 -7.78 6.16 -6.21
CA ALA A 38 -7.42 6.97 -7.37
C ALA A 38 -7.98 6.33 -8.66
N GLY A 39 -8.38 7.15 -9.62
CA GLY A 39 -9.07 6.70 -10.83
C GLY A 39 -10.55 6.34 -10.66
N LYS A 40 -11.11 6.50 -9.45
CA LYS A 40 -12.53 6.21 -9.16
C LYS A 40 -13.28 7.46 -8.71
N THR A 41 -14.59 7.43 -8.91
CA THR A 41 -15.52 8.41 -8.33
C THR A 41 -15.93 7.96 -6.93
N VAL A 42 -15.89 8.88 -5.96
CA VAL A 42 -16.37 8.65 -4.60
C VAL A 42 -17.42 9.70 -4.22
N SER A 43 -18.54 9.25 -3.65
CA SER A 43 -19.57 10.13 -3.07
C SER A 43 -19.48 10.09 -1.56
N THR A 44 -19.37 11.26 -0.93
CA THR A 44 -19.10 11.43 0.49
C THR A 44 -20.18 12.26 1.17
N THR A 45 -20.35 12.02 2.47
CA THR A 45 -21.13 12.84 3.40
C THR A 45 -20.19 13.46 4.42
N ILE A 46 -20.19 14.78 4.50
CA ILE A 46 -19.38 15.59 5.40
C ILE A 46 -20.30 16.19 6.46
N ILE A 47 -19.93 16.04 7.73
CA ILE A 47 -20.67 16.59 8.87
C ILE A 47 -19.87 17.73 9.49
N LEU A 48 -20.50 18.89 9.62
CA LEU A 48 -19.97 20.07 10.31
C LEU A 48 -20.47 20.12 11.75
N GLY A 49 -19.65 20.65 12.65
CA GLY A 49 -20.01 20.80 14.04
C GLY A 49 -18.86 21.28 14.92
N ASP A 50 -19.06 21.17 16.22
CA ASP A 50 -18.08 21.59 17.22
C ASP A 50 -16.99 20.52 17.38
N SER A 51 -15.75 20.91 17.08
CA SER A 51 -14.58 20.02 17.14
C SER A 51 -13.87 20.06 18.50
N GLY A 52 -14.36 20.85 19.46
CA GLY A 52 -13.68 21.11 20.72
C GLY A 52 -14.47 20.74 21.98
N ASN A 53 -13.73 20.56 23.08
CA ASN A 53 -14.28 20.53 24.45
C ASN A 53 -13.96 21.87 25.14
N SER A 54 -14.64 22.94 24.75
CA SER A 54 -14.51 24.25 25.38
C SER A 54 -15.77 24.65 26.14
N SER A 55 -15.58 25.51 27.14
CA SER A 55 -16.67 26.08 27.95
C SER A 55 -17.39 27.25 27.29
N THR A 56 -16.91 27.74 26.14
CA THR A 56 -17.51 28.84 25.37
C THR A 56 -18.07 28.32 24.04
N PRO A 57 -19.34 28.59 23.66
CA PRO A 57 -19.90 28.14 22.39
C PRO A 57 -19.12 28.66 21.17
N PRO A 58 -18.99 27.88 20.08
CA PRO A 58 -18.34 28.36 18.86
C PRO A 58 -19.23 29.35 18.13
N ALA A 59 -18.66 30.10 17.18
CA ALA A 59 -19.47 30.88 16.24
C ALA A 59 -20.48 29.95 15.53
N PRO A 60 -21.73 30.37 15.30
CA PRO A 60 -22.71 29.53 14.64
C PRO A 60 -22.29 29.24 13.19
N LEU A 61 -22.67 28.07 12.67
CA LEU A 61 -22.52 27.75 11.26
C LEU A 61 -23.36 28.73 10.41
N PRO A 62 -22.97 29.01 9.15
CA PRO A 62 -23.79 29.76 8.22
C PRO A 62 -25.18 29.13 8.09
N PRO A 63 -26.23 29.91 7.83
CA PRO A 63 -27.58 29.36 7.64
C PRO A 63 -27.62 28.27 6.56
N SER A 64 -28.56 27.34 6.66
CA SER A 64 -28.66 26.16 5.77
C SER A 64 -28.85 26.49 4.29
N ASN A 65 -29.27 27.70 3.94
CA ASN A 65 -29.41 28.14 2.55
C ASN A 65 -28.08 28.54 1.90
N VAL A 66 -26.99 28.68 2.65
CA VAL A 66 -25.65 28.95 2.12
C VAL A 66 -25.07 27.64 1.60
N GLN A 67 -24.97 27.51 0.28
CA GLN A 67 -24.39 26.33 -0.40
C GLN A 67 -22.85 26.38 -0.42
N PRO A 68 -22.17 25.23 -0.54
CA PRO A 68 -20.72 25.19 -0.68
C PRO A 68 -20.28 25.85 -1.98
N THR A 69 -19.28 26.72 -1.91
CA THR A 69 -18.63 27.30 -3.10
C THR A 69 -17.44 26.47 -3.57
N SER A 70 -16.82 25.72 -2.67
CA SER A 70 -15.77 24.76 -2.96
C SER A 70 -15.78 23.65 -1.91
N VAL A 71 -15.53 22.42 -2.37
CA VAL A 71 -15.28 21.26 -1.51
C VAL A 71 -14.12 20.49 -2.11
N LYS A 72 -13.06 20.26 -1.32
CA LYS A 72 -11.82 19.63 -1.79
C LYS A 72 -11.36 18.47 -0.92
N ILE A 73 -10.73 17.48 -1.55
CA ILE A 73 -9.85 16.49 -0.94
C ILE A 73 -8.44 16.75 -1.48
N GLY A 74 -7.55 17.29 -0.66
CA GLY A 74 -6.23 17.76 -1.11
C GLY A 74 -6.37 18.80 -2.23
N THR A 75 -5.92 18.43 -3.43
CA THR A 75 -6.02 19.24 -4.65
C THR A 75 -7.25 18.92 -5.51
N VAL A 76 -8.01 17.88 -5.19
CA VAL A 76 -9.15 17.40 -5.98
C VAL A 76 -10.41 18.19 -5.60
N GLU A 77 -11.00 18.88 -6.57
CA GLU A 77 -12.28 19.58 -6.40
C GLU A 77 -13.45 18.60 -6.57
N ALA A 78 -14.50 18.76 -5.76
CA ALA A 78 -15.74 18.01 -5.93
C ALA A 78 -16.39 18.33 -7.28
N SER A 79 -16.77 17.29 -8.03
CA SER A 79 -17.55 17.42 -9.27
C SER A 79 -19.00 17.83 -9.01
N SER A 80 -19.50 17.56 -7.80
CA SER A 80 -20.75 18.12 -7.30
C SER A 80 -20.72 18.24 -5.78
N SER A 81 -21.40 19.24 -5.23
CA SER A 81 -21.64 19.35 -3.80
C SER A 81 -23.02 19.95 -3.53
N ASN A 82 -23.63 19.53 -2.43
CA ASN A 82 -24.92 20.02 -1.97
C ASN A 82 -24.98 20.00 -0.46
N ARG A 83 -25.46 21.09 0.14
CA ARG A 83 -25.71 21.18 1.58
C ARG A 83 -27.21 21.01 1.83
N SER A 84 -27.56 19.96 2.58
CA SER A 84 -28.95 19.57 2.82
C SER A 84 -29.54 20.21 4.08
N ASP A 85 -28.70 20.50 5.07
CA ASP A 85 -29.05 21.19 6.31
C ASP A 85 -27.85 22.01 6.84
N GLU A 86 -27.94 22.56 8.05
CA GLU A 86 -26.86 23.38 8.63
C GLU A 86 -25.55 22.60 8.84
N THR A 87 -25.59 21.28 8.95
CA THR A 87 -24.45 20.43 9.31
C THR A 87 -24.02 19.48 8.20
N THR A 88 -24.91 19.11 7.29
CA THR A 88 -24.71 17.98 6.38
C THR A 88 -24.46 18.44 4.94
N ILE A 89 -23.30 18.06 4.40
CA ILE A 89 -22.91 18.29 3.01
C ILE A 89 -22.68 16.95 2.34
N THR A 90 -23.23 16.75 1.14
CA THR A 90 -22.89 15.63 0.26
C THR A 90 -22.00 16.16 -0.87
N ALA A 91 -20.91 15.46 -1.19
CA ALA A 91 -20.01 15.84 -2.28
C ALA A 91 -19.51 14.60 -3.03
N SER A 92 -19.46 14.69 -4.35
CA SER A 92 -18.86 13.65 -5.21
C SER A 92 -17.54 14.15 -5.80
N PHE A 93 -16.54 13.28 -5.84
CA PHE A 93 -15.20 13.57 -6.33
C PHE A 93 -14.81 12.55 -7.39
N ASP A 94 -14.30 13.03 -8.52
CA ASP A 94 -13.64 12.19 -9.52
C ASP A 94 -12.15 12.22 -9.24
N ILE A 95 -11.62 11.19 -8.57
CA ILE A 95 -10.22 11.16 -8.12
C ILE A 95 -9.33 10.83 -9.33
N PRO A 96 -8.35 11.69 -9.69
CA PRO A 96 -7.47 11.44 -10.82
C PRO A 96 -6.59 10.20 -10.62
N ASP A 97 -6.25 9.50 -11.71
CA ASP A 97 -5.41 8.29 -11.73
C ASP A 97 -4.00 8.54 -11.16
N GLU A 98 -3.49 9.77 -11.30
CA GLU A 98 -2.15 10.17 -10.88
C GLU A 98 -2.05 10.53 -9.39
N MET A 99 -3.16 10.49 -8.64
CA MET A 99 -3.12 10.75 -7.21
C MET A 99 -2.31 9.66 -6.50
N THR A 100 -1.31 10.09 -5.75
CA THR A 100 -0.48 9.20 -4.92
C THR A 100 -1.30 8.65 -3.77
N SER A 101 -0.99 7.43 -3.32
CA SER A 101 -1.58 6.90 -2.09
C SER A 101 -1.18 7.74 -0.88
N GLY A 102 -2.13 8.08 -0.01
CA GLY A 102 -1.85 8.82 1.23
C GLY A 102 -3.08 9.47 1.86
N THR A 103 -2.86 10.20 2.96
CA THR A 103 -3.89 11.00 3.63
C THR A 103 -3.92 12.41 3.07
N TYR A 104 -5.13 12.96 2.95
CA TYR A 104 -5.38 14.27 2.37
C TYR A 104 -6.30 15.09 3.26
N ASP A 105 -6.04 16.40 3.30
CA ASP A 105 -6.90 17.37 3.97
C ASP A 105 -8.24 17.50 3.24
N VAL A 106 -9.34 17.55 3.99
CA VAL A 106 -10.67 17.89 3.45
C VAL A 106 -10.94 19.35 3.75
N THR A 107 -11.33 20.12 2.73
CA THR A 107 -11.67 21.55 2.88
C THR A 107 -13.07 21.84 2.34
N VAL A 108 -13.84 22.64 3.08
CA VAL A 108 -15.18 23.12 2.67
C VAL A 108 -15.21 24.65 2.80
N GLU A 109 -15.65 25.33 1.74
CA GLU A 109 -15.90 26.77 1.76
C GLU A 109 -17.41 27.07 1.74
N LEU A 110 -17.87 27.80 2.77
CA LEU A 110 -19.26 28.30 2.89
C LEU A 110 -19.26 29.82 3.01
N GLY A 111 -19.36 30.49 1.87
CA GLY A 111 -19.26 31.95 1.79
C GLY A 111 -17.87 32.41 2.23
N PRO A 112 -17.74 33.27 3.26
CA PRO A 112 -16.43 33.73 3.74
C PRO A 112 -15.74 32.73 4.70
N ASN A 113 -16.37 31.61 5.04
CA ASN A 113 -15.86 30.67 6.03
C ASN A 113 -15.21 29.45 5.37
N THR A 114 -14.06 29.03 5.89
CA THR A 114 -13.34 27.83 5.46
C THR A 114 -13.26 26.85 6.63
N TYR A 115 -13.68 25.61 6.38
CA TYR A 115 -13.61 24.50 7.33
C TYR A 115 -12.62 23.46 6.81
N LYS A 116 -11.79 22.92 7.70
CA LYS A 116 -10.74 21.97 7.34
C LYS A 116 -10.73 20.78 8.29
N LEU A 117 -10.67 19.58 7.73
CA LEU A 117 -10.30 18.35 8.44
C LEU A 117 -8.90 17.97 7.95
N THR A 118 -7.93 17.98 8.85
CA THR A 118 -6.56 17.59 8.50
C THR A 118 -6.44 16.07 8.41
N ASP A 119 -5.79 15.57 7.36
CA ASP A 119 -5.61 14.14 7.10
C ASP A 119 -6.93 13.34 7.15
N GLY A 120 -8.02 13.98 6.73
CA GLY A 120 -9.38 13.49 6.95
C GLY A 120 -9.87 12.45 5.94
N PHE A 121 -9.13 12.23 4.86
CA PHE A 121 -9.53 11.30 3.80
C PHE A 121 -8.31 10.57 3.23
N GLU A 122 -8.40 9.24 3.14
CA GLU A 122 -7.37 8.40 2.54
C GLU A 122 -7.66 8.17 1.06
N ILE A 123 -6.69 8.49 0.21
CA ILE A 123 -6.70 8.03 -1.18
C ILE A 123 -5.81 6.79 -1.23
N ALA A 124 -6.40 5.65 -1.51
CA ALA A 124 -5.65 4.50 -1.99
C ALA A 124 -5.17 4.83 -3.41
N GLY A 125 -3.91 4.53 -3.72
CA GLY A 125 -3.37 4.74 -5.07
C GLY A 125 -4.26 4.08 -6.12
N ASN A 126 -4.17 4.53 -7.37
CA ASN A 126 -4.95 3.96 -8.45
C ASN A 126 -4.75 2.45 -8.43
N GLY A 127 -5.83 1.69 -8.49
CA GLY A 127 -5.82 0.23 -8.40
C GLY A 127 -5.08 -0.47 -9.54
N THR A 128 -4.01 0.09 -10.10
CA THR A 128 -2.91 -0.69 -10.64
C THR A 128 -2.14 -1.24 -9.44
N THR A 129 -2.54 -2.42 -8.98
CA THR A 129 -1.64 -3.24 -8.16
C THR A 129 -0.26 -3.23 -8.84
N ASN A 130 0.82 -2.91 -8.12
CA ASN A 130 2.15 -2.92 -8.72
C ASN A 130 2.41 -4.33 -9.27
N VAL A 131 2.50 -4.49 -10.59
CA VAL A 131 2.73 -5.79 -11.23
C VAL A 131 4.17 -5.88 -11.71
N ILE A 132 4.85 -6.98 -11.35
CA ILE A 132 6.11 -7.38 -11.98
C ILE A 132 5.91 -8.68 -12.75
N TYR A 133 6.25 -8.66 -14.03
CA TYR A 133 6.15 -9.80 -14.93
C TYR A 133 7.44 -10.61 -14.91
N VAL A 134 7.31 -11.94 -14.92
CA VAL A 134 8.42 -12.89 -14.87
C VAL A 134 8.27 -13.93 -16.00
N ASP A 135 9.34 -14.12 -16.80
CA ASP A 135 9.43 -15.11 -17.88
C ASP A 135 10.80 -15.83 -17.79
N ALA A 136 10.79 -17.10 -17.39
CA ALA A 136 12.00 -17.93 -17.31
C ALA A 136 12.68 -18.12 -18.68
N THR A 137 11.96 -18.03 -19.79
CA THR A 137 12.49 -18.26 -21.14
C THR A 137 13.12 -16.98 -21.68
N ASN A 138 12.36 -15.89 -21.72
CA ASN A 138 12.76 -14.65 -22.43
C ASN A 138 13.16 -13.49 -21.51
N GLY A 139 12.84 -13.57 -20.21
CA GLY A 139 13.10 -12.48 -19.28
C GLY A 139 14.58 -12.26 -18.99
N SER A 140 14.89 -11.16 -18.30
CA SER A 140 16.21 -10.82 -17.79
C SER A 140 16.08 -10.08 -16.47
N ASN A 141 16.91 -10.40 -15.48
CA ASN A 141 16.87 -9.70 -14.19
C ASN A 141 17.30 -8.22 -14.28
N ASN A 142 17.91 -7.82 -15.40
CA ASN A 142 18.24 -6.43 -15.69
C ASN A 142 17.08 -5.65 -16.34
N ASN A 143 16.02 -6.32 -16.80
CA ASN A 143 14.84 -5.64 -17.34
C ASN A 143 14.05 -4.95 -16.20
N ASP A 144 13.17 -4.01 -16.52
CA ASP A 144 12.34 -3.34 -15.51
C ASP A 144 11.24 -4.23 -14.92
N GLY A 145 10.80 -5.27 -15.63
CA GLY A 145 9.75 -6.17 -15.17
C GLY A 145 8.34 -5.60 -15.34
N LEU A 146 8.14 -4.50 -16.06
CA LEU A 146 6.85 -3.79 -16.13
C LEU A 146 5.94 -4.27 -17.27
N SER A 147 6.39 -5.23 -18.07
CA SER A 147 5.61 -5.88 -19.13
C SER A 147 6.11 -7.30 -19.41
N TRP A 148 5.35 -8.10 -20.16
CA TRP A 148 5.83 -9.40 -20.63
C TRP A 148 7.09 -9.30 -21.52
N ASP A 149 7.20 -8.26 -22.34
CA ASP A 149 8.37 -8.02 -23.21
C ASP A 149 9.63 -7.66 -22.42
N THR A 150 9.46 -7.01 -21.27
CA THR A 150 10.53 -6.59 -20.36
C THR A 150 10.49 -7.36 -19.04
N ALA A 151 10.04 -8.62 -19.06
CA ALA A 151 9.89 -9.43 -17.87
C ALA A 151 11.24 -9.72 -17.17
N LYS A 152 11.21 -9.90 -15.84
CA LYS A 152 12.32 -10.43 -15.05
C LYS A 152 12.55 -11.91 -15.37
N LYS A 153 13.75 -12.44 -15.09
CA LYS A 153 14.09 -13.86 -15.33
C LYS A 153 13.62 -14.75 -14.19
N THR A 154 13.82 -14.31 -12.95
CA THR A 154 13.58 -15.13 -11.75
C THR A 154 12.45 -14.56 -10.91
N ILE A 155 11.70 -15.45 -10.24
CA ILE A 155 10.61 -15.07 -9.34
C ILE A 155 11.14 -14.20 -8.20
N GLN A 156 12.27 -14.59 -7.59
CA GLN A 156 12.86 -13.84 -6.48
C GLN A 156 13.17 -12.39 -6.84
N THR A 157 13.75 -12.12 -8.02
CA THR A 157 14.02 -10.75 -8.44
C THR A 157 12.74 -9.94 -8.60
N GLY A 158 11.65 -10.54 -9.09
CA GLY A 158 10.36 -9.85 -9.16
C GLY A 158 9.78 -9.52 -7.78
N VAL A 159 9.93 -10.43 -6.81
CA VAL A 159 9.54 -10.20 -5.41
C VAL A 159 10.40 -9.10 -4.77
N ASP A 160 11.71 -9.08 -5.04
CA ASP A 160 12.64 -8.10 -4.47
C ASP A 160 12.29 -6.67 -4.92
N GLU A 161 11.91 -6.46 -6.20
CA GLU A 161 11.46 -5.17 -6.72
C GLU A 161 10.22 -4.66 -5.97
N LEU A 162 9.20 -5.51 -5.83
CA LEU A 162 7.96 -5.16 -5.13
C LEU A 162 8.18 -4.90 -3.64
N THR A 163 9.13 -5.60 -3.03
CA THR A 163 9.51 -5.39 -1.63
C THR A 163 10.03 -3.97 -1.41
N GLN A 164 10.76 -3.39 -2.37
CA GLN A 164 11.29 -2.04 -2.27
C GLN A 164 10.21 -0.96 -2.35
N ILE A 165 9.09 -1.24 -3.02
CA ILE A 165 7.99 -0.29 -3.25
C ILE A 165 6.75 -0.56 -2.38
N GLY A 166 6.82 -1.53 -1.47
CA GLY A 166 5.81 -1.74 -0.42
C GLY A 166 4.79 -2.86 -0.65
N GLY A 167 4.91 -3.63 -1.74
CA GLY A 167 4.04 -4.76 -2.07
C GLY A 167 3.43 -4.68 -3.48
N GLY A 168 2.71 -5.73 -3.85
CA GLY A 168 2.12 -5.87 -5.18
C GLY A 168 1.92 -7.31 -5.63
N GLU A 169 1.97 -7.54 -6.94
CA GLU A 169 1.76 -8.82 -7.59
C GLU A 169 2.90 -9.20 -8.53
N VAL A 170 3.37 -10.43 -8.42
CA VAL A 170 4.31 -11.02 -9.38
C VAL A 170 3.53 -11.96 -10.29
N TRP A 171 3.52 -11.69 -11.59
CA TRP A 171 2.84 -12.51 -12.59
C TRP A 171 3.87 -13.35 -13.34
N VAL A 172 3.73 -14.66 -13.23
CA VAL A 172 4.74 -15.63 -13.68
C VAL A 172 4.20 -16.42 -14.86
N LYS A 173 4.85 -16.26 -16.01
CA LYS A 173 4.53 -17.01 -17.23
C LYS A 173 4.73 -18.50 -17.03
N SER A 174 3.96 -19.32 -17.73
CA SER A 174 4.11 -20.77 -17.78
C SER A 174 5.55 -21.19 -18.09
N GLY A 175 5.97 -22.31 -17.50
CA GLY A 175 7.34 -22.78 -17.55
C GLY A 175 7.87 -23.25 -16.19
N THR A 176 9.14 -23.65 -16.16
CA THR A 176 9.81 -24.15 -14.97
C THR A 176 10.75 -23.12 -14.37
N TYR A 177 10.57 -22.86 -13.08
CA TYR A 177 11.35 -21.94 -12.27
C TYR A 177 12.02 -22.69 -11.13
N TYR A 178 13.08 -22.10 -10.60
CA TYR A 178 13.90 -22.67 -9.54
C TYR A 178 14.13 -21.61 -8.45
N PRO A 179 14.23 -22.01 -7.17
CA PRO A 179 14.54 -21.07 -6.08
C PRO A 179 15.86 -20.33 -6.26
N THR A 180 16.83 -20.97 -6.91
CA THR A 180 18.16 -20.43 -7.17
C THR A 180 18.66 -20.86 -8.54
N THR A 181 19.63 -20.14 -9.08
CA THR A 181 20.37 -20.50 -10.30
C THR A 181 21.70 -21.21 -10.01
N ASN A 182 22.04 -21.39 -8.73
CA ASN A 182 23.24 -22.12 -8.28
C ASN A 182 22.82 -23.42 -7.57
N SER A 183 23.80 -24.15 -7.01
CA SER A 183 23.56 -25.41 -6.31
C SER A 183 23.33 -25.27 -4.80
N ASP A 184 22.99 -24.06 -4.32
CA ASP A 184 22.72 -23.83 -2.90
C ASP A 184 21.31 -24.31 -2.52
N ARG A 185 21.28 -25.48 -1.89
CA ARG A 185 20.05 -26.16 -1.45
C ARG A 185 19.27 -25.41 -0.37
N THR A 186 19.91 -24.43 0.30
CA THR A 186 19.30 -23.65 1.38
C THR A 186 18.48 -22.46 0.88
N VAL A 187 18.55 -22.16 -0.41
CA VAL A 187 17.82 -21.04 -1.01
C VAL A 187 16.40 -21.46 -1.40
N SER A 188 15.44 -20.63 -0.98
CA SER A 188 14.01 -20.76 -1.28
C SER A 188 13.48 -19.44 -1.87
N VAL A 189 12.40 -19.50 -2.66
CA VAL A 189 11.68 -18.28 -3.07
C VAL A 189 11.02 -17.68 -1.85
N THR A 190 11.45 -16.49 -1.46
CA THR A 190 10.99 -15.80 -0.26
C THR A 190 9.98 -14.74 -0.63
N ILE A 191 8.69 -15.01 -0.41
CA ILE A 191 7.59 -14.09 -0.72
C ILE A 191 7.37 -13.16 0.46
N ALA A 192 7.83 -11.91 0.33
CA ALA A 192 7.73 -10.92 1.39
C ALA A 192 6.27 -10.50 1.68
N LYS A 193 6.09 -9.76 2.77
CA LYS A 193 4.77 -9.27 3.19
C LYS A 193 4.08 -8.45 2.09
N ASN A 194 2.76 -8.56 2.01
CA ASN A 194 1.93 -7.83 1.04
C ASN A 194 2.26 -8.12 -0.44
N ILE A 195 2.91 -9.25 -0.76
CA ILE A 195 3.20 -9.67 -2.13
C ILE A 195 2.44 -10.94 -2.45
N ARG A 196 1.78 -10.95 -3.62
CA ARG A 196 1.09 -12.12 -4.16
C ARG A 196 1.81 -12.58 -5.41
N VAL A 197 2.06 -13.86 -5.54
CA VAL A 197 2.75 -14.45 -6.68
C VAL A 197 1.79 -15.40 -7.38
N TYR A 198 1.51 -15.12 -8.66
CA TYR A 198 0.57 -15.88 -9.47
C TYR A 198 1.32 -16.56 -10.62
N GLY A 199 1.26 -17.89 -10.65
CA GLY A 199 1.62 -18.70 -11.81
C GLY A 199 0.41 -18.91 -12.71
N GLY A 200 0.63 -19.35 -13.94
CA GLY A 200 -0.44 -19.73 -14.85
C GLY A 200 -0.66 -18.84 -16.07
N PHE A 201 0.26 -17.91 -16.36
CA PHE A 201 0.09 -16.96 -17.46
C PHE A 201 0.67 -17.47 -18.77
N ALA A 202 -0.01 -17.21 -19.89
CA ALA A 202 0.48 -17.43 -21.25
C ALA A 202 1.49 -16.36 -21.69
N GLY A 203 1.51 -15.20 -21.04
CA GLY A 203 2.43 -14.09 -21.33
C GLY A 203 1.84 -13.01 -22.23
N THR A 204 0.51 -12.86 -22.22
CA THR A 204 -0.22 -11.82 -22.97
C THR A 204 -1.27 -11.11 -22.13
N GLU A 205 -1.49 -11.58 -20.91
CA GLU A 205 -2.53 -11.11 -20.01
C GLU A 205 -2.24 -9.73 -19.44
N THR A 206 -3.31 -8.99 -19.20
CA THR A 206 -3.35 -7.66 -18.58
C THR A 206 -4.15 -7.63 -17.29
N ALA A 207 -4.79 -8.75 -16.91
CA ALA A 207 -5.49 -8.95 -15.64
C ALA A 207 -5.25 -10.38 -15.09
N VAL A 208 -5.27 -10.55 -13.76
CA VAL A 208 -5.07 -11.85 -13.10
C VAL A 208 -6.14 -12.89 -13.47
N ASP A 209 -7.36 -12.43 -13.74
CA ASP A 209 -8.52 -13.27 -14.11
C ASP A 209 -8.50 -13.71 -15.58
N GLU A 210 -7.53 -13.25 -16.38
CA GLU A 210 -7.33 -13.73 -17.75
C GLU A 210 -6.54 -15.04 -17.81
N ARG A 211 -6.02 -15.54 -16.68
CA ARG A 211 -5.37 -16.85 -16.60
C ARG A 211 -6.37 -17.95 -16.97
N ILE A 212 -6.04 -18.72 -18.01
CA ILE A 212 -6.80 -19.88 -18.45
C ILE A 212 -5.90 -21.12 -18.50
N ASN A 213 -6.47 -22.31 -18.35
CA ASN A 213 -5.76 -23.59 -18.48
C ASN A 213 -4.44 -23.63 -17.68
N TYR A 214 -4.46 -23.20 -16.42
CA TYR A 214 -3.31 -23.25 -15.52
C TYR A 214 -3.47 -24.36 -14.46
N GLY A 215 -2.36 -24.73 -13.83
CA GLY A 215 -2.29 -25.81 -12.84
C GLY A 215 -1.71 -27.11 -13.41
N ASN A 216 -1.63 -28.14 -12.56
CA ASN A 216 -0.89 -29.37 -12.86
C ASN A 216 -1.35 -30.07 -14.14
N GLY A 217 -0.44 -30.24 -15.10
CA GLY A 217 -0.67 -30.89 -16.39
C GLY A 217 -1.49 -30.08 -17.38
N GLN A 218 -1.73 -28.78 -17.12
CA GLN A 218 -2.42 -27.88 -18.05
C GLN A 218 -1.42 -27.13 -18.94
N GLU A 219 -1.91 -26.49 -20.01
CA GLU A 219 -1.10 -25.81 -21.01
C GLU A 219 -0.24 -24.67 -20.42
N ASN A 220 -0.83 -23.89 -19.51
CA ASN A 220 -0.15 -22.78 -18.85
C ASN A 220 0.38 -23.18 -17.48
N GLU A 221 0.86 -24.41 -17.30
CA GLU A 221 1.44 -24.84 -16.03
C GLU A 221 2.71 -24.04 -15.69
N THR A 222 2.73 -23.46 -14.50
CA THR A 222 3.94 -22.88 -13.89
C THR A 222 4.46 -23.82 -12.82
N ILE A 223 5.68 -24.30 -12.99
CA ILE A 223 6.31 -25.28 -12.10
C ILE A 223 7.40 -24.56 -11.31
N LEU A 224 7.35 -24.64 -9.98
CA LEU A 224 8.50 -24.31 -9.13
C LEU A 224 9.15 -25.62 -8.70
N SER A 225 10.33 -25.89 -9.25
CA SER A 225 11.08 -27.13 -9.02
C SER A 225 12.27 -26.90 -8.10
N GLY A 226 12.47 -27.84 -7.17
CA GLY A 226 13.67 -27.90 -6.32
C GLY A 226 14.86 -28.57 -6.99
N ASN A 227 14.72 -29.11 -8.19
CA ASN A 227 15.80 -29.82 -8.90
C ASN A 227 16.82 -28.83 -9.49
N ILE A 228 17.71 -28.34 -8.63
CA ILE A 228 18.72 -27.32 -8.92
C ILE A 228 20.05 -27.91 -9.39
N GLY A 229 20.07 -29.19 -9.76
CA GLY A 229 21.27 -29.91 -10.22
C GLY A 229 20.96 -31.07 -11.16
N GLU A 230 21.39 -32.26 -10.78
CA GLU A 230 21.32 -33.49 -11.56
C GLU A 230 19.92 -34.10 -11.55
N THR A 231 19.27 -34.09 -12.72
CA THR A 231 17.87 -34.50 -12.87
C THR A 231 17.53 -35.93 -12.45
N ALA A 232 18.52 -36.81 -12.33
CA ALA A 232 18.33 -38.21 -11.96
C ALA A 232 18.33 -38.45 -10.44
N THR A 233 18.69 -37.44 -9.65
CA THR A 233 18.93 -37.55 -8.21
C THR A 233 18.12 -36.49 -7.47
N ASN A 234 17.90 -36.67 -6.17
CA ASN A 234 17.26 -35.64 -5.34
C ASN A 234 18.20 -35.07 -4.29
N GLU A 235 19.41 -35.61 -4.18
CA GLU A 235 20.43 -35.28 -3.20
C GLU A 235 20.96 -33.85 -3.30
N ASP A 236 20.75 -33.20 -4.43
CA ASP A 236 21.09 -31.81 -4.70
C ASP A 236 19.86 -30.89 -4.81
N ASN A 237 18.65 -31.42 -4.61
CA ASN A 237 17.45 -30.60 -4.68
C ASN A 237 17.34 -29.62 -3.50
N SER A 238 16.76 -28.44 -3.73
CA SER A 238 16.41 -27.48 -2.68
C SER A 238 15.68 -28.16 -1.52
N TYR A 239 16.03 -27.78 -0.29
CA TYR A 239 15.36 -28.28 0.90
C TYR A 239 13.89 -27.84 0.95
N HIS A 240 13.65 -26.55 0.69
CA HIS A 240 12.31 -25.94 0.59
C HIS A 240 12.20 -25.10 -0.66
N LEU A 241 11.00 -25.07 -1.25
CA LEU A 241 10.76 -24.25 -2.43
C LEU A 241 10.39 -22.80 -2.10
N VAL A 242 9.57 -22.61 -1.07
CA VAL A 242 8.93 -21.32 -0.78
C VAL A 242 8.92 -21.02 0.71
N VAL A 243 9.17 -19.76 1.04
CA VAL A 243 8.92 -19.19 2.37
C VAL A 243 8.00 -17.99 2.22
N THR A 244 6.91 -17.95 2.99
CA THR A 244 5.88 -16.91 2.93
C THR A 244 5.83 -16.09 4.21
N TYR A 245 5.52 -14.80 4.11
CA TYR A 245 5.30 -13.89 5.24
C TYR A 245 3.84 -13.43 5.36
N ASP A 246 3.53 -12.62 6.37
CA ASP A 246 2.18 -12.11 6.61
C ASP A 246 1.59 -11.43 5.37
N ASN A 247 0.33 -11.74 5.08
CA ASN A 247 -0.41 -11.21 3.93
C ASN A 247 0.30 -11.43 2.58
N SER A 248 1.02 -12.55 2.45
CA SER A 248 1.56 -13.03 1.17
C SER A 248 0.73 -14.17 0.59
N LEU A 249 0.82 -14.37 -0.73
CA LEU A 249 0.11 -15.42 -1.44
C LEU A 249 1.01 -16.04 -2.51
N ILE A 250 0.88 -17.35 -2.69
CA ILE A 250 1.32 -18.07 -3.88
C ILE A 250 0.14 -18.85 -4.45
N ASP A 251 -0.14 -18.70 -5.74
CA ASP A 251 -1.27 -19.34 -6.41
C ASP A 251 -0.92 -19.74 -7.85
N GLY A 252 -1.50 -20.84 -8.34
CA GLY A 252 -1.31 -21.31 -9.71
C GLY A 252 0.02 -22.03 -10.00
N PHE A 253 0.72 -22.50 -8.96
CA PHE A 253 1.98 -23.24 -9.11
C PHE A 253 1.85 -24.75 -8.86
N THR A 254 2.55 -25.54 -9.67
CA THR A 254 2.93 -26.91 -9.31
C THR A 254 4.26 -26.88 -8.56
N LEU A 255 4.23 -27.17 -7.27
CA LEU A 255 5.42 -27.26 -6.41
C LEU A 255 5.97 -28.69 -6.47
N THR A 256 7.23 -28.87 -6.87
CA THR A 256 7.79 -30.21 -7.06
C THR A 256 9.27 -30.31 -6.71
N GLN A 257 9.70 -31.53 -6.42
CA GLN A 257 11.11 -31.90 -6.27
C GLN A 257 11.86 -31.15 -5.14
N ALA A 258 11.20 -30.68 -4.09
CA ALA A 258 11.91 -30.38 -2.84
C ALA A 258 12.36 -31.66 -2.12
N TYR A 259 13.45 -31.56 -1.37
CA TYR A 259 13.99 -32.68 -0.60
C TYR A 259 14.55 -32.24 0.74
N ALA A 260 13.66 -32.04 1.73
CA ALA A 260 14.00 -31.63 3.09
C ALA A 260 14.68 -32.75 3.91
N ASN A 261 15.91 -33.10 3.52
CA ASN A 261 16.77 -34.04 4.22
C ASN A 261 17.98 -33.36 4.89
N GLY A 262 17.91 -32.04 5.10
CA GLY A 262 18.96 -31.25 5.74
C GLY A 262 18.93 -31.32 7.26
N GLU A 263 19.62 -30.38 7.92
CA GLU A 263 19.66 -30.26 9.37
C GLU A 263 18.66 -29.21 9.89
N ASN A 264 18.35 -29.24 11.20
CA ASN A 264 17.51 -28.23 11.86
C ASN A 264 16.11 -28.03 11.24
N THR A 265 15.87 -26.88 10.62
CA THR A 265 14.62 -26.54 9.91
C THR A 265 14.59 -27.16 8.51
N ASP A 266 15.73 -27.54 7.94
CA ASP A 266 15.85 -28.10 6.58
C ASP A 266 15.44 -29.57 6.49
N ARG A 267 15.02 -30.17 7.61
CA ARG A 267 14.34 -31.47 7.68
C ARG A 267 12.81 -31.36 7.82
N MET A 268 12.27 -30.14 7.81
CA MET A 268 10.87 -29.87 8.09
C MET A 268 10.20 -29.23 6.88
N GLY A 269 9.19 -29.87 6.29
CA GLY A 269 8.52 -29.34 5.09
C GLY A 269 9.19 -29.81 3.80
N GLY A 270 8.90 -29.15 2.67
CA GLY A 270 9.40 -29.44 1.33
C GLY A 270 8.71 -28.57 0.30
#